data_AF-A0A0B6XT15-F1
#
_entry.id   AF-A0A0B6XT15-F1
#
_cell.length_a   1.000
_cell.length_b   1.000
_cell.length_c   1.000
_cell.angle_alpha   90.00
_cell.angle_beta   90.00
_cell.angle_gamma   90.00
#
_symmetry.space_group_name_H-M   'P 1'
#
loop_
_entity.id
_entity.type
_entity.pdbx_description
1 polymer ?
#
loop_
_entity_poly.entity_id
_entity_poly.type
_entity_poly.pdbx_seq_one_letter_code
_entity_poly.pdbx_strand_id
1 'polypeptide(L)'
;GSVARGLSKSGDFLVRAVAHGKESEQVVDLSNDRVEYINLDLSNSNELLEVLRDASVCFVSTETVMDDPRCLENEIAEGHLIADACKSANVK
;
A
#
# COMPACT_ATOMS: atom_id res chain seq x y z
N GLY A 1 -7.92 -6.70 -1.60
CA GLY A 1 -6.90 -7.24 -0.68
C GLY A 1 -7.52 -8.11 0.39
N SER A 2 -7.24 -9.42 0.39
CA SER A 2 -7.72 -10.36 1.41
C SER A 2 -7.18 -10.04 2.81
N VAL A 3 -5.91 -9.62 2.89
CA VAL A 3 -5.25 -9.20 4.13
C VAL A 3 -5.98 -8.01 4.77
N ALA A 4 -6.24 -6.96 4.00
CA ALA A 4 -6.93 -5.76 4.49
C ALA A 4 -8.32 -6.08 5.06
N ARG A 5 -9.12 -6.90 4.35
CA ARG A 5 -10.44 -7.33 4.82
C ARG A 5 -10.35 -8.20 6.07
N GLY A 6 -9.37 -9.10 6.15
CA GLY A 6 -9.14 -9.96 7.32
C GLY A 6 -8.78 -9.15 8.56
N LEU A 7 -7.84 -8.20 8.42
CA LEU A 7 -7.41 -7.33 9.51
C LEU A 7 -8.53 -6.41 9.99
N SER A 8 -9.27 -5.78 9.08
CA SER A 8 -10.38 -4.89 9.46
C SER A 8 -11.50 -5.65 10.20
N LYS A 9 -11.82 -6.88 9.76
CA LYS A 9 -12.85 -7.72 10.41
C LYS A 9 -12.46 -8.21 11.80
N SER A 10 -11.17 -8.31 12.11
CA SER A 10 -10.73 -8.65 13.48
C SER A 10 -11.12 -7.58 14.50
N GLY A 11 -11.23 -6.31 14.07
CA GLY A 11 -11.48 -5.16 14.94
C GLY A 11 -10.28 -4.68 15.74
N ASP A 12 -9.15 -5.42 15.70
CA ASP A 12 -7.93 -5.09 16.44
C ASP A 12 -7.06 -4.04 15.70
N PHE A 13 -7.34 -3.80 14.42
CA PHE A 13 -6.51 -2.96 13.55
C PHE A 13 -7.36 -1.93 12.81
N LEU A 14 -6.83 -0.70 12.75
CA LEU A 14 -7.23 0.28 11.74
C LEU A 14 -6.40 0.04 10.48
N VAL A 15 -7.07 -0.15 9.35
CA VAL A 15 -6.42 -0.59 8.10
C VAL A 15 -6.49 0.53 7.08
N ARG A 16 -5.32 0.94 6.58
CA ARG A 16 -5.16 1.81 5.40
C ARG A 16 -4.68 0.97 4.22
N ALA A 17 -5.39 1.03 3.10
CA ALA A 17 -5.01 0.39 1.85
C ALA A 17 -4.51 1.46 0.87
N VAL A 18 -3.27 1.31 0.42
CA VAL A 18 -2.62 2.22 -0.54
C VAL A 18 -2.52 1.51 -1.88
N ALA A 19 -2.96 2.16 -2.95
CA ALA A 19 -2.75 1.68 -4.30
C ALA A 19 -2.66 2.85 -5.29
N HIS A 20 -2.00 2.61 -6.41
CA HIS A 20 -1.97 3.53 -7.54
C HIS A 20 -3.08 3.19 -8.53
N GLY A 21 -3.96 4.14 -8.84
CA GLY A 21 -4.86 4.01 -9.99
C GLY A 21 -6.26 4.58 -9.79
N LYS A 22 -7.09 4.38 -10.81
CA LYS A 22 -8.48 4.84 -10.83
C LYS A 22 -9.30 3.99 -9.85
N GLU A 23 -10.17 4.63 -9.08
CA GLU A 23 -11.11 3.92 -8.18
C GLU A 23 -11.84 2.82 -8.95
N SER A 24 -11.58 1.57 -8.55
CA SER A 24 -12.24 0.39 -9.10
C SER A 24 -13.34 -0.08 -8.13
N GLU A 25 -14.26 -0.94 -8.59
CA GLU A 25 -15.27 -1.54 -7.70
C GLU A 25 -14.63 -2.24 -6.49
N GLN A 26 -13.41 -2.76 -6.64
CA GLN A 26 -12.65 -3.41 -5.58
C GLN A 26 -12.24 -2.43 -4.47
N VAL A 27 -12.03 -1.15 -4.80
CA VAL A 27 -11.75 -0.07 -3.85
C VAL A 27 -13.02 0.29 -3.08
N VAL A 28 -14.15 0.39 -3.78
CA VAL A 28 -15.47 0.66 -3.16
C VAL A 28 -15.82 -0.42 -2.15
N ASP A 29 -15.56 -1.69 -2.48
CA ASP A 29 -15.74 -2.81 -1.56
C ASP A 29 -14.87 -2.70 -0.29
N LEU A 30 -13.63 -2.22 -0.40
CA LEU A 30 -12.74 -2.06 0.76
C LEU A 30 -13.24 -0.97 1.71
N SER A 31 -13.77 0.12 1.16
CA SER A 31 -14.39 1.19 1.96
C SER A 31 -15.58 0.67 2.78
N ASN A 32 -16.39 -0.24 2.21
CA ASN A 32 -17.49 -0.90 2.94
C ASN A 32 -17.00 -1.80 4.08
N ASP A 33 -15.80 -2.35 3.97
CA ASP A 33 -15.14 -3.15 4.99
C ASP A 33 -14.37 -2.29 6.03
N ARG A 34 -14.68 -1.00 6.16
CA ARG A 34 -14.00 -0.04 7.08
C ARG A 34 -12.49 0.11 6.83
N VAL A 35 -12.04 -0.19 5.61
CA VAL A 35 -10.66 0.07 5.20
C VAL A 35 -10.60 1.48 4.60
N GLU A 36 -9.67 2.29 5.09
CA GLU A 36 -9.41 3.60 4.48
C GLU A 36 -8.58 3.40 3.22
N TYR A 37 -9.13 3.76 2.07
CA TYR A 37 -8.40 3.72 0.80
C TYR A 37 -7.68 5.04 0.54
N ILE A 38 -6.41 4.95 0.16
CA ILE A 38 -5.57 6.08 -0.21
C ILE A 38 -5.03 5.81 -1.62
N ASN A 39 -5.44 6.64 -2.58
CA ASN A 39 -4.85 6.63 -3.90
C ASN A 39 -3.54 7.42 -3.86
N LEU A 40 -2.43 6.76 -4.18
CA LEU A 40 -1.10 7.34 -4.07
C LEU A 40 -0.27 6.97 -5.30
N ASP A 41 0.60 7.87 -5.71
CA ASP A 41 1.73 7.51 -6.56
C ASP A 41 2.86 6.96 -5.69
N LEU A 42 3.12 5.66 -5.80
CA LEU A 42 4.15 4.97 -5.02
C LEU A 42 5.58 5.41 -5.40
N SER A 43 5.76 6.13 -6.51
CA SER A 43 7.03 6.76 -6.86
C SER A 43 7.30 8.05 -6.09
N ASN A 44 6.29 8.65 -5.44
CA ASN A 44 6.46 9.85 -4.62
C ASN A 44 6.79 9.47 -3.16
N SER A 45 8.08 9.46 -2.85
CA SER A 45 8.57 9.11 -1.51
C SER A 45 8.00 9.98 -0.38
N ASN A 46 7.68 11.25 -0.64
CA ASN A 46 7.16 12.14 0.39
C ASN A 46 5.71 11.79 0.75
N GLU A 47 4.88 11.53 -0.24
CA GLU A 47 3.50 11.13 -0.01
C GLU A 47 3.45 9.74 0.67
N LEU A 48 4.35 8.84 0.30
CA LEU A 48 4.46 7.52 0.93
C LEU A 48 4.84 7.63 2.42
N LEU A 49 5.75 8.54 2.77
CA LEU A 49 6.10 8.82 4.15
C LEU A 49 4.93 9.39 4.96
N GLU A 50 4.13 10.28 4.37
CA GLU A 50 2.96 10.85 5.04
C GLU A 50 1.91 9.78 5.34
N VAL A 51 1.69 8.84 4.41
CA VAL A 51 0.76 7.74 4.61
C VAL A 51 1.28 6.73 5.62
N LEU A 52 2.59 6.46 5.65
CA LEU A 52 3.20 5.56 6.62
C LEU A 52 3.36 6.20 8.00
N ARG A 53 3.19 7.53 8.11
CA ARG A 53 3.19 8.21 9.40
C ARG A 53 2.14 7.57 10.31
N ASP A 54 2.54 7.27 11.53
CA ASP A 54 1.73 6.63 12.57
C ASP A 54 1.30 5.18 12.28
N ALA A 55 1.82 4.54 11.22
CA ALA A 55 1.59 3.12 10.95
C ALA A 55 2.41 2.24 11.92
N SER A 56 1.76 1.28 12.57
CA SER A 56 2.45 0.34 13.47
C SER A 56 3.13 -0.81 12.74
N VAL A 57 2.51 -1.30 11.66
CA VAL A 57 2.97 -2.40 10.82
C VAL A 57 2.56 -2.11 9.38
N CYS A 58 3.33 -2.62 8.42
CA CYS A 58 3.04 -2.50 6.99
C CYS A 58 3.06 -3.90 6.33
N PHE A 59 2.07 -4.16 5.48
CA PHE A 59 2.05 -5.30 4.58
C PHE A 59 2.28 -4.78 3.15
N VAL A 60 3.33 -5.26 2.50
CA VAL A 60 3.74 -4.81 1.16
C VAL A 60 3.55 -5.94 0.18
N SER A 61 2.93 -5.62 -0.97
CA SER A 61 2.82 -6.51 -2.11
C SER A 61 3.00 -5.66 -3.37
N THR A 62 4.06 -5.94 -4.12
CA THR A 62 4.31 -5.37 -5.44
C THR A 62 3.77 -6.31 -6.52
N GLU A 63 3.64 -5.80 -7.75
CA GLU A 63 3.21 -6.60 -8.91
C GLU A 63 4.20 -6.44 -10.06
N THR A 64 4.59 -7.56 -10.67
CA THR A 64 5.35 -7.53 -11.93
C THR A 64 4.41 -7.18 -13.09
N VAL A 65 4.54 -5.97 -13.62
CA VAL A 65 3.75 -5.48 -14.76
C VAL A 65 4.34 -6.02 -16.07
N MET A 66 3.90 -7.22 -16.50
CA MET A 66 4.55 -8.03 -17.54
C MET A 66 4.64 -7.39 -18.94
N ASP A 67 3.85 -6.36 -19.22
CA ASP A 67 3.89 -5.57 -20.45
C ASP A 67 4.96 -4.46 -20.44
N ASP A 68 5.61 -4.21 -19.30
CA ASP A 68 6.77 -3.34 -19.20
C ASP A 68 8.08 -4.12 -19.44
N PRO A 69 8.92 -3.74 -20.42
CA PRO A 69 10.22 -4.38 -20.64
C PRO A 69 11.19 -4.27 -19.46
N ARG A 70 10.94 -3.36 -18.50
CA ARG A 70 11.70 -3.17 -17.27
C ARG A 70 10.90 -3.57 -16.02
N CYS A 71 9.88 -4.42 -16.17
CA CYS A 71 8.96 -4.82 -15.09
C CYS A 71 9.68 -5.26 -13.80
N LEU A 72 10.71 -6.10 -13.92
CA LEU A 72 11.47 -6.57 -12.77
C LEU A 72 12.30 -5.45 -12.11
N GLU A 73 12.94 -4.60 -12.92
CA GLU A 73 13.72 -3.47 -12.39
C GLU A 73 12.81 -2.47 -11.66
N ASN A 74 11.63 -2.21 -12.22
CA ASN A 74 10.64 -1.31 -11.64
C ASN A 74 10.03 -1.89 -10.37
N GLU A 75 9.69 -3.17 -10.34
CA GLU A 75 9.20 -3.85 -9.14
C GLU A 75 10.23 -3.82 -8.00
N ILE A 76 11.50 -4.09 -8.31
CA ILE A 76 12.59 -4.02 -7.34
C ILE A 76 12.77 -2.58 -6.83
N ALA A 77 12.75 -1.59 -7.72
CA ALA A 77 12.89 -0.18 -7.36
C ALA A 77 11.74 0.28 -6.45
N GLU A 78 10.51 -0.11 -6.76
CA GLU A 78 9.32 0.18 -5.95
C GLU A 78 9.43 -0.47 -4.56
N GLY A 79 9.82 -1.74 -4.49
CA GLY A 79 10.06 -2.44 -3.24
C GLY A 79 11.10 -1.75 -2.36
N HIS A 80 12.19 -1.25 -2.95
CA HIS A 80 13.21 -0.48 -2.24
C HIS A 80 12.67 0.85 -1.70
N LEU A 81 11.92 1.61 -2.51
CA LEU A 81 11.30 2.87 -2.09
C LEU A 81 10.36 2.65 -0.90
N ILE A 82 9.53 1.60 -0.93
CA ILE A 82 8.61 1.27 0.15
C ILE A 82 9.37 0.86 1.42
N ALA A 83 10.42 0.05 1.29
CA ALA A 83 11.24 -0.36 2.42
C ALA A 83 11.93 0.84 3.11
N ASP A 84 12.48 1.77 2.33
CA ASP A 84 13.11 2.97 2.86
C ASP A 84 12.11 3.91 3.52
N ALA A 85 10.90 4.02 2.97
CA ALA A 85 9.82 4.82 3.57
C ALA A 85 9.33 4.21 4.90
N CYS A 86 9.14 2.88 4.96
CA CYS A 86 8.79 2.17 6.20
C CYS A 86 9.85 2.38 7.29
N LYS A 87 11.12 2.26 6.93
CA LYS A 87 12.25 2.50 7.85
C LYS A 87 12.26 3.93 8.36
N SER A 88 12.07 4.91 7.48
CA SER A 88 12.06 6.33 7.82
C SER A 88 10.86 6.72 8.70
N ALA A 89 9.72 6.07 8.51
CA ALA A 89 8.51 6.24 9.32
C ALA A 89 8.54 5.43 10.65
N ASN A 90 9.61 4.67 10.92
CA ASN A 90 9.73 3.78 12.08
C ASN A 90 8.60 2.73 12.18
N VAL A 91 8.13 2.23 11.04
CA VAL A 91 7.24 1.07 11.00
C VAL A 91 8.00 -0.17 11.50
N LYS A 92 7.35 -0.97 12.35
CA LYS A 92 7.97 -2.13 13.01
C LYS A 92 8.04 -3.36 12.13
#